data_AF-A0A4S4DX62-F1
#
_entry.id   AF-A0A4S4DX62-F1
#
_cell.length_a   1.000
_cell.length_b   1.000
_cell.length_c   1.000
_cell.angle_alpha   90.00
_cell.angle_beta   90.00
_cell.angle_gamma   90.00
#
_symmetry.space_group_name_H-M   'P 1'
#
loop_
_entity.id
_entity.type
_entity.pdbx_description
1 polymer ?
#
loop_
_entity_poly.entity_id
_entity_poly.type
_entity_poly.pdbx_seq_one_letter_code
_entity_poly.pdbx_strand_id
1 'polypeptide(L)'
;MMNFGDINSHTWLVFSNVDGLIVNGTGQIDGIGKSWWDSCPKGTNCKTRPAALTFNRCNNLQLSGLRHVDSANNHISITNYAVATISNIHITAPKTSPNTDGIDISNSTRIQIHDSYIGTGFIF
;
A
#
# COMPACT_ATOMS: atom_id res chain seq x y z
N MET A 1 14.10 9.55 0.82
CA MET A 1 13.35 10.61 1.56
C MET A 1 11.90 10.17 1.74
N MET A 2 11.26 10.51 2.86
CA MET A 2 9.83 10.28 3.14
C MET A 2 9.03 11.51 2.70
N ASN A 3 7.93 11.32 1.96
CA ASN A 3 7.03 12.40 1.52
C ASN A 3 5.56 12.00 1.71
N PHE A 4 4.71 12.98 1.95
CA PHE A 4 3.26 12.85 1.90
C PHE A 4 2.74 13.30 0.53
N GLY A 5 1.77 12.57 -0.01
CA GLY A 5 1.13 12.88 -1.28
C GLY A 5 0.38 14.22 -1.29
N ASP A 6 0.38 14.89 -2.44
CA ASP A 6 -0.48 16.05 -2.73
C ASP A 6 -1.75 15.58 -3.49
N ILE A 7 -2.73 16.45 -3.73
CA ILE A 7 -4.05 16.08 -4.30
C ILE A 7 -3.96 15.35 -5.65
N ASN A 8 -2.82 15.47 -6.35
CA ASN A 8 -2.55 14.88 -7.65
C ASN A 8 -1.65 13.63 -7.59
N SER A 9 -1.15 13.22 -6.43
CA SER A 9 -0.31 12.03 -6.31
C SER A 9 -1.15 10.76 -6.14
N HIS A 10 -0.76 9.71 -6.85
CA HIS A 10 -1.40 8.39 -6.79
C HIS A 10 -1.02 7.60 -5.54
N THR A 11 -0.51 8.27 -4.51
CA THR A 11 0.06 7.66 -3.31
C THR A 11 0.01 8.64 -2.15
N TRP A 12 -0.17 8.14 -0.93
CA TRP A 12 -0.29 8.93 0.29
C TRP A 12 1.03 9.02 1.05
N LEU A 13 1.63 7.90 1.44
CA LEU A 13 2.94 7.87 2.12
C LEU A 13 3.99 7.22 1.23
N VAL A 14 5.07 7.93 0.93
CA VAL A 14 6.12 7.45 0.02
C VAL A 14 7.49 7.44 0.66
N PHE A 15 8.18 6.31 0.56
CA PHE A 15 9.62 6.21 0.72
C PHE A 15 10.26 6.02 -0.65
N SER A 16 11.16 6.93 -1.03
CA SER A 16 11.85 6.89 -2.32
C SER A 16 13.37 6.91 -2.17
N ASN A 17 14.04 6.06 -2.95
CA ASN A 17 15.50 5.96 -3.06
C ASN A 17 16.17 5.78 -1.68
N VAL A 18 15.76 4.75 -0.94
CA VAL A 18 16.32 4.42 0.38
C VAL A 18 16.89 3.01 0.33
N ASP A 19 18.13 2.83 0.77
CA ASP A 19 18.76 1.53 0.95
C ASP A 19 18.79 1.16 2.44
N GLY A 20 18.40 -0.07 2.77
CA GLY A 20 18.38 -0.58 4.15
C GLY A 20 17.27 -0.01 5.03
N LEU A 21 16.14 0.42 4.45
CA LEU A 21 15.00 0.92 5.23
C LEU A 21 14.39 -0.21 6.08
N ILE A 22 14.25 0.03 7.38
CA ILE A 22 13.54 -0.85 8.31
C ILE A 22 12.31 -0.13 8.85
N VAL A 23 11.14 -0.72 8.61
CA VAL A 23 9.86 -0.29 9.16
C VAL A 23 9.31 -1.44 9.99
N ASN A 24 9.28 -1.26 11.31
CA ASN A 24 8.86 -2.29 12.25
C ASN A 24 8.04 -1.67 13.39
N GLY A 25 6.94 -2.31 13.74
CA GLY A 25 6.16 -1.99 14.93
C GLY A 25 4.82 -2.72 14.91
N THR A 26 3.95 -2.37 15.85
CA THR A 26 2.57 -2.91 15.95
C THR A 26 1.49 -1.88 15.65
N GLY A 27 1.92 -0.71 15.15
CA GLY A 27 1.06 0.42 14.82
C GLY A 27 0.18 0.18 13.58
N GLN A 28 -0.68 1.16 13.30
CA GLN A 28 -1.65 1.13 12.21
C GLN A 28 -1.43 2.26 11.21
N ILE A 29 -1.49 1.94 9.93
CA ILE A 29 -1.64 2.88 8.82
C ILE A 29 -3.10 2.78 8.34
N ASP A 30 -3.87 3.83 8.56
CA ASP A 30 -5.28 3.93 8.17
C ASP A 30 -5.43 4.85 6.96
N GLY A 31 -5.86 4.31 5.83
CA GLY A 31 -6.03 5.05 4.58
C GLY A 31 -7.34 5.84 4.49
N ILE A 32 -8.25 5.69 5.48
CA ILE A 32 -9.55 6.38 5.55
C ILE A 32 -10.32 6.25 4.23
N GLY A 33 -10.28 5.05 3.62
CA GLY A 33 -10.71 4.78 2.26
C GLY A 33 -12.20 4.97 2.02
N LYS A 34 -13.03 4.93 3.06
CA LYS A 34 -14.50 5.05 2.94
C LYS A 34 -14.93 6.30 2.20
N SER A 35 -14.36 7.46 2.51
CA SER A 35 -14.71 8.72 1.84
C SER A 35 -14.38 8.67 0.35
N TRP A 36 -13.27 8.03 -0.02
CA TRP A 36 -12.85 7.82 -1.40
C TRP A 36 -13.79 6.88 -2.14
N TRP A 37 -14.17 5.75 -1.54
CA TRP A 37 -15.07 4.79 -2.16
C TRP A 37 -16.49 5.35 -2.33
N ASP A 38 -17.01 6.07 -1.33
CA ASP A 38 -18.34 6.68 -1.37
C ASP A 38 -18.40 7.81 -2.42
N SER A 39 -17.30 8.54 -2.63
CA SER A 39 -17.17 9.56 -3.69
C SER A 39 -17.06 8.99 -5.11
N CYS A 40 -16.99 7.66 -5.24
CA CYS A 40 -16.68 6.95 -6.47
C CYS A 40 -17.79 5.94 -6.84
N PRO A 41 -18.87 6.38 -7.50
CA PRO A 41 -19.95 5.49 -7.93
C PRO A 41 -19.47 4.43 -8.91
N LYS A 42 -20.04 3.21 -8.83
CA LYS A 42 -19.76 2.12 -9.78
C LYS A 42 -19.98 2.59 -11.23
N GLY A 43 -19.02 2.32 -12.11
CA GLY A 43 -19.10 2.68 -13.53
C GLY A 43 -18.65 4.11 -13.86
N THR A 44 -18.14 4.87 -12.90
CA THR A 44 -17.51 6.17 -13.15
C THR A 44 -15.99 6.06 -13.14
N ASN A 45 -15.30 6.84 -13.98
CA ASN A 45 -13.85 6.97 -13.94
C ASN A 45 -13.49 7.89 -12.77
N CYS A 46 -13.42 7.31 -11.58
CA CYS A 46 -13.12 8.04 -10.37
C CYS A 46 -11.71 8.59 -10.44
N LYS A 47 -11.54 9.85 -10.02
CA LYS A 47 -10.22 10.46 -9.86
C LYS A 47 -9.29 9.50 -9.12
N THR A 48 -8.03 9.53 -9.50
CA THR A 48 -7.00 8.59 -9.07
C THR A 48 -6.91 8.53 -7.55
N ARG A 49 -7.34 7.39 -6.99
CA ARG A 49 -7.31 7.12 -5.55
C ARG A 49 -5.88 6.78 -5.13
N PRO A 50 -5.36 7.37 -4.04
CA PRO A 50 -3.98 7.13 -3.65
C PRO A 50 -3.80 5.73 -3.05
N ALA A 51 -2.68 5.08 -3.37
CA ALA A 51 -2.16 3.97 -2.58
C ALA A 51 -1.77 4.46 -1.19
N ALA A 52 -2.03 3.69 -0.12
CA ALA A 52 -1.72 4.15 1.24
C ALA A 52 -0.21 4.28 1.49
N LEU A 53 0.57 3.27 1.11
CA LEU A 53 2.03 3.23 1.32
C LEU A 53 2.76 2.79 0.05
N THR A 54 3.80 3.52 -0.34
CA THR A 54 4.63 3.21 -1.50
C THR A 54 6.11 3.20 -1.16
N PHE A 55 6.77 2.10 -1.51
CA PHE A 55 8.21 1.94 -1.52
C PHE A 55 8.71 1.97 -2.96
N ASN A 56 9.30 3.09 -3.35
CA ASN A 56 9.82 3.32 -4.70
C ASN A 56 11.35 3.27 -4.69
N ARG A 57 11.94 2.33 -5.44
CA ARG A 57 13.38 2.14 -5.51
C ARG A 57 14.02 2.00 -4.13
N CYS A 58 13.41 1.15 -3.30
CA CYS A 58 13.91 0.84 -1.95
C CYS A 58 14.59 -0.52 -1.96
N ASN A 59 15.90 -0.55 -1.73
CA ASN A 59 16.69 -1.78 -1.69
C ASN A 59 16.88 -2.23 -0.24
N ASN A 60 16.96 -3.55 -0.04
CA ASN A 60 17.12 -4.16 1.28
C ASN A 60 16.05 -3.68 2.29
N LEU A 61 14.82 -3.45 1.81
CA LEU A 61 13.68 -3.03 2.62
C LEU A 61 13.23 -4.16 3.54
N GLN A 62 12.98 -3.83 4.80
CA GLN A 62 12.30 -4.71 5.75
C GLN A 62 11.05 -4.01 6.29
N LEU A 63 9.87 -4.58 6.03
CA LEU A 63 8.60 -4.14 6.59
C LEU A 63 8.02 -5.25 7.45
N SER A 64 7.70 -4.97 8.72
CA SER A 64 7.14 -5.99 9.61
C SER A 64 6.17 -5.46 10.67
N GLY A 65 5.21 -6.31 11.05
CA GLY A 65 4.34 -6.15 12.23
C GLY A 65 3.18 -5.16 12.10
N LEU A 66 3.17 -4.32 11.07
CA LEU A 66 2.19 -3.24 10.92
C LEU A 66 0.80 -3.73 10.50
N ARG A 67 -0.21 -2.98 10.94
CA ARG A 67 -1.59 -3.07 10.45
C ARG A 67 -1.84 -2.05 9.36
N HIS A 68 -2.45 -2.45 8.26
CA HIS A 68 -2.87 -1.58 7.17
C HIS A 68 -4.38 -1.71 6.99
N VAL A 69 -5.09 -0.59 7.10
CA VAL A 69 -6.55 -0.58 7.13
C VAL A 69 -7.08 0.41 6.10
N ASP A 70 -8.10 -0.01 5.36
CA ASP A 70 -8.96 0.84 4.54
C ASP A 70 -8.20 1.77 3.59
N SER A 71 -7.27 1.23 2.79
CA SER A 71 -6.64 2.03 1.73
C SER A 71 -7.65 2.48 0.68
N ALA A 72 -7.52 3.72 0.20
CA ALA A 72 -8.36 4.25 -0.87
C ALA A 72 -8.20 3.48 -2.19
N ASN A 73 -7.01 2.90 -2.41
CA ASN A 73 -6.64 2.03 -3.53
C ASN A 73 -5.89 0.81 -2.96
N ASN A 74 -4.87 0.28 -3.62
CA ASN A 74 -4.00 -0.74 -3.04
C ASN A 74 -3.33 -0.26 -1.73
N HIS A 75 -3.03 -1.17 -0.80
CA HIS A 75 -2.48 -0.79 0.52
C HIS A 75 -0.98 -0.52 0.47
N ILE A 76 -0.22 -1.39 -0.19
CA ILE A 76 1.23 -1.28 -0.31
C ILE A 76 1.62 -1.37 -1.78
N SER A 77 2.48 -0.47 -2.25
CA SER A 77 3.15 -0.55 -3.55
C SER A 77 4.65 -0.74 -3.37
N ILE A 78 5.24 -1.68 -4.11
CA ILE A 78 6.69 -1.90 -4.20
C ILE A 78 7.11 -1.76 -5.65
N THR A 79 7.91 -0.75 -5.98
CA THR A 79 8.20 -0.38 -7.37
C THR A 79 9.67 -0.06 -7.63
N ASN A 80 10.06 -0.15 -8.90
CA ASN A 80 11.32 0.38 -9.45
C ASN A 80 12.61 -0.19 -8.84
N TYR A 81 12.86 -1.47 -9.12
CA TYR A 81 14.05 -2.24 -8.75
C TYR A 81 14.22 -2.42 -7.25
N ALA A 82 13.13 -2.54 -6.51
CA ALA A 82 13.19 -2.81 -5.08
C ALA A 82 13.58 -4.27 -4.79
N VAL A 83 14.15 -4.46 -3.60
CA VAL A 83 14.43 -5.76 -2.96
C VAL A 83 13.90 -5.65 -1.54
N ALA A 84 12.95 -6.52 -1.16
CA ALA A 84 12.21 -6.34 0.09
C ALA A 84 11.84 -7.67 0.76
N THR A 85 11.82 -7.65 2.08
CA THR A 85 11.18 -8.65 2.92
C THR A 85 10.02 -7.99 3.66
N ILE A 86 8.82 -8.56 3.51
CA ILE A 86 7.61 -8.14 4.19
C ILE A 86 7.10 -9.32 5.01
N SER A 87 6.90 -9.12 6.31
CA SER A 87 6.48 -10.20 7.19
C SER A 87 5.52 -9.74 8.27
N ASN A 88 4.69 -10.66 8.79
CA ASN A 88 3.86 -10.41 9.97
C ASN A 88 2.97 -9.16 9.86
N ILE A 89 2.54 -8.78 8.65
CA ILE A 89 1.62 -7.65 8.47
C ILE A 89 0.17 -8.13 8.42
N HIS A 90 -0.73 -7.21 8.75
CA HIS A 90 -2.17 -7.46 8.74
C HIS A 90 -2.87 -6.40 7.89
N ILE A 91 -3.38 -6.79 6.73
CA ILE A 91 -4.06 -5.91 5.79
C ILE A 91 -5.56 -6.21 5.80
N THR A 92 -6.38 -5.19 6.02
CA THR A 92 -7.84 -5.33 6.04
C THR A 92 -8.53 -4.19 5.29
N ALA A 93 -9.51 -4.53 4.46
CA ALA A 93 -10.52 -3.59 3.94
C ALA A 93 -11.87 -4.32 3.79
N PRO A 94 -13.02 -3.59 3.78
CA PRO A 94 -14.33 -4.20 3.59
C PRO A 94 -14.40 -4.99 2.28
N LYS A 95 -15.12 -6.12 2.25
CA LYS A 95 -15.32 -6.90 1.01
C LYS A 95 -15.88 -6.07 -0.16
N THR A 96 -16.60 -4.98 0.15
CA THR A 96 -17.22 -4.07 -0.82
C THR A 96 -16.33 -2.91 -1.24
N SER A 97 -15.11 -2.77 -0.72
CA SER A 97 -14.20 -1.72 -1.16
C SER A 97 -13.64 -2.04 -2.57
N PRO A 98 -13.70 -1.10 -3.52
CA PRO A 98 -13.21 -1.33 -4.88
C PRO A 98 -11.69 -1.17 -5.00
N ASN A 99 -11.00 -2.05 -5.72
CA ASN A 99 -9.54 -1.99 -6.01
C ASN A 99 -8.67 -1.74 -4.78
N THR A 100 -8.95 -2.44 -3.68
CA THR A 100 -8.13 -2.33 -2.47
C THR A 100 -7.13 -3.46 -2.40
N ASP A 101 -6.34 -3.65 -3.45
CA ASP A 101 -5.34 -4.70 -3.56
C ASP A 101 -4.41 -4.66 -2.33
N GLY A 102 -3.93 -5.82 -1.88
CA GLY A 102 -3.10 -5.89 -0.68
C GLY A 102 -1.72 -5.28 -0.90
N ILE A 103 -0.95 -5.91 -1.79
CA ILE A 103 0.43 -5.53 -2.09
C ILE A 103 0.64 -5.61 -3.60
N ASP A 104 0.91 -4.48 -4.22
CA ASP A 104 1.20 -4.37 -5.65
C ASP A 104 2.69 -4.28 -5.87
N ILE A 105 3.24 -5.23 -6.63
CA ILE A 105 4.67 -5.29 -6.93
C ILE A 105 4.86 -5.05 -8.43
N SER A 106 5.70 -4.08 -8.78
CA SER A 106 6.07 -3.85 -10.18
C SER A 106 7.56 -3.61 -10.34
N ASN A 107 8.10 -4.10 -11.45
CA ASN A 107 9.50 -3.90 -11.87
C ASN A 107 10.52 -4.10 -10.72
N SER A 108 10.37 -5.17 -9.93
CA SER A 108 11.19 -5.42 -8.72
C SER A 108 11.57 -6.90 -8.66
N THR A 109 12.58 -7.25 -7.86
CA THR A 109 13.12 -8.62 -7.79
C THR A 109 13.42 -9.02 -6.35
N ARG A 110 13.44 -10.33 -6.07
CA ARG A 110 13.71 -10.88 -4.72
C ARG A 110 12.82 -10.26 -3.64
N ILE A 111 11.52 -10.21 -3.92
CA ILE A 111 10.51 -9.81 -2.95
C ILE A 111 10.03 -11.05 -2.19
N GLN A 112 10.10 -10.99 -0.87
CA GLN A 112 9.58 -12.02 0.03
C GLN A 112 8.41 -11.46 0.82
N ILE A 113 7.28 -12.15 0.80
CA ILE A 113 6.10 -11.84 1.61
C ILE A 113 5.68 -13.12 2.31
N HIS A 114 5.65 -13.11 3.65
CA HIS A 114 5.31 -14.29 4.44
C HIS A 114 4.65 -13.92 5.76
N ASP A 115 4.08 -14.92 6.45
CA ASP A 115 3.48 -14.80 7.79
C ASP A 115 2.47 -13.66 7.96
N SER A 116 1.77 -13.31 6.87
CA SER A 116 0.91 -12.14 6.78
C SER A 116 -0.54 -12.54 6.59
N TYR A 117 -1.46 -11.71 7.09
CA TYR A 117 -2.88 -11.83 6.83
C TYR A 117 -3.33 -10.71 5.88
N ILE A 118 -4.04 -11.06 4.81
CA ILE A 118 -4.53 -10.10 3.82
C ILE A 118 -5.99 -10.44 3.50
N GLY A 119 -6.89 -9.54 3.90
CA GLY A 119 -8.32 -9.63 3.59
C GLY A 119 -8.82 -8.31 3.02
N THR A 120 -9.15 -8.27 1.73
CA THR A 120 -9.49 -7.02 1.03
C THR A 120 -10.76 -7.14 0.19
N GLY A 121 -11.17 -6.03 -0.42
CA GLY A 121 -12.32 -5.97 -1.32
C GLY A 121 -12.07 -6.51 -2.73
N PHE A 122 -12.98 -6.21 -3.65
CA PHE A 122 -12.98 -6.76 -5.00
C PHE A 122 -12.14 -5.95 -6.00
N ILE A 123 -11.69 -6.62 -7.05
CA ILE A 123 -10.98 -6.04 -8.21
C ILE A 123 -11.99 -5.96 -9.38
N PHE A 124 -11.90 -4.94 -10.24
CA PHE A 124 -12.72 -4.81 -11.46
C PHE A 124 -12.13 -5.58 -12.64
#